data_AF-Q1MX67-F1
#
_entry.id   AF-Q1MX67-F1
#
_cell.length_a   1.000
_cell.length_b   1.000
_cell.length_c   1.000
_cell.angle_alpha   90.00
_cell.angle_beta   90.00
_cell.angle_gamma   90.00
#
_symmetry.space_group_name_H-M   'P 1'
#
loop_
_entity.id
_entity.type
_entity.pdbx_description
1 polymer ?
#
loop_
_entity_poly.entity_id
_entity_poly.type
_entity_poly.pdbx_seq_one_letter_code
_entity_poly.pdbx_strand_id
1 'polypeptide(L)'
;MSAAPAPPPTAPDPVAELHRSGSLVAEYPRLPALLRELGENERQRAGRLLSRLSPDEVLAAHPGIPTVSVAVTGHGTVAGLVPPLTMELARHGMLLRPHVADFGGWLFDLADPASEVYAAGTDLVVCLPAAGIVFDEVPRPWRPEDVERVLTEKVHLLGKLAATHGTSGSGTLVYTTMPLPREFTSQLVDHRSRARLGAVWREGNARLLGLMDEHPGLVVLDLDPVLSGPAALAEPRLETYAGTPFAAELTAAVAREVAHLARGRSGRAKKVLAVDLDNTLWGGVLGDDGPEGIEVADGRTGRAFQRMQRVVKQLASRGVLVAAVSKNDLEPVREVLREHQEMTLREDDFVRVVANWAPKHDNLRALAEDLNVGLDSFVFADDSPYECGLVASELPEVTVLHLDGDPALHAERLLADGWFDVRDLTDDDVRRPERYREELVRKDFLDSFSSLDDYLRELDVRVELSAAAEADVPRVAQLTQRTNQFNLTTRRLQQDEVASLAGSPGNMVLAIRCGDRFGDNGLVGAVFVRTDGPVWHVDNFLLSCRVFARGIEQGCLAALLEHARAEGAEAVAARYVPSTKNGKVRDFYPRNGFDAHGQSEDGTADFRHELLEIGAVPGHLDLTVRWEQEGTR
;
A
#
# COMPACT_ATOMS: atom_id res chain seq x y z
N MET A 1 46.89 -6.72 -35.81
CA MET A 1 45.42 -6.65 -35.62
C MET A 1 45.01 -7.88 -34.84
N SER A 2 44.92 -7.76 -33.51
CA SER A 2 44.45 -8.85 -32.66
C SER A 2 42.94 -8.93 -32.80
N ALA A 3 42.43 -10.09 -33.24
CA ALA A 3 40.99 -10.34 -33.31
C ALA A 3 40.40 -10.19 -31.90
N ALA A 4 39.34 -9.39 -31.79
CA ALA A 4 38.57 -9.30 -30.56
C ALA A 4 38.05 -10.72 -30.21
N PRO A 5 38.11 -11.13 -28.92
CA PRO A 5 37.60 -12.42 -28.51
C PRO A 5 36.11 -12.50 -28.86
N ALA A 6 35.68 -13.66 -29.37
CA ALA A 6 34.28 -13.93 -29.63
C ALA A 6 33.46 -13.72 -28.34
N PRO A 7 32.28 -13.07 -28.41
CA PRO A 7 31.44 -12.90 -27.23
C PRO A 7 31.11 -14.28 -26.63
N PRO A 8 31.02 -14.38 -25.30
CA PRO A 8 30.64 -15.63 -24.64
C PRO A 8 29.28 -16.11 -25.18
N PRO A 9 29.02 -17.43 -25.18
CA PRO A 9 27.72 -17.95 -25.59
C PRO A 9 26.62 -17.27 -24.78
N THR A 10 25.64 -16.68 -25.47
CA THR A 10 24.45 -16.09 -24.84
C THR A 10 23.81 -17.13 -23.93
N ALA A 11 23.56 -16.76 -22.67
CA ALA A 11 22.78 -17.59 -21.76
C ALA A 11 21.49 -18.05 -22.45
N PRO A 12 21.01 -19.28 -22.18
CA PRO A 12 19.75 -19.75 -22.74
C PRO A 12 18.63 -18.76 -22.37
N ASP A 13 17.84 -18.35 -23.36
CA ASP A 13 16.66 -17.50 -23.20
C ASP A 13 15.44 -18.42 -23.02
N PRO A 14 15.02 -18.74 -21.79
CA PRO A 14 13.97 -19.70 -21.51
C PRO A 14 12.63 -19.27 -22.13
N VAL A 15 12.36 -17.97 -22.24
CA VAL A 15 11.13 -17.45 -22.84
C VAL A 15 11.13 -17.70 -24.34
N ALA A 16 12.27 -17.50 -25.02
CA ALA A 16 12.40 -17.86 -26.43
C ALA A 16 12.25 -19.38 -26.67
N GLU A 17 12.71 -20.22 -25.74
CA GLU A 17 12.51 -21.67 -25.81
C GLU A 17 11.03 -22.06 -25.67
N LEU A 18 10.34 -21.52 -24.67
CA LEU A 18 8.89 -21.72 -24.49
C LEU A 18 8.08 -21.24 -25.69
N HIS A 19 8.51 -20.15 -26.34
CA HIS A 19 7.88 -19.67 -27.56
C HIS A 19 8.08 -20.68 -28.71
N ARG A 20 9.31 -21.20 -28.89
CA ARG A 20 9.61 -22.19 -29.94
C ARG A 20 8.88 -23.50 -29.75
N SER A 21 8.64 -23.93 -28.50
CA SER A 21 7.88 -25.14 -28.20
C SER A 21 6.36 -24.94 -28.26
N GLY A 22 5.86 -23.70 -28.38
CA GLY A 22 4.44 -23.37 -28.31
C GLY A 22 3.85 -23.47 -26.90
N SER A 23 4.68 -23.49 -25.86
CA SER A 23 4.27 -23.73 -24.47
C SER A 23 4.03 -22.45 -23.67
N LEU A 24 4.25 -21.25 -24.24
CA LEU A 24 4.12 -19.97 -23.53
C LEU A 24 2.77 -19.79 -22.83
N VAL A 25 1.67 -20.18 -23.47
CA VAL A 25 0.33 -20.05 -22.87
C VAL A 25 0.21 -20.94 -21.65
N ALA A 26 0.57 -22.22 -21.75
CA ALA A 26 0.46 -23.20 -20.66
C ALA A 26 1.42 -22.93 -19.49
N GLU A 27 2.56 -22.30 -19.77
CA GLU A 27 3.61 -22.01 -18.79
C GLU A 27 3.59 -20.54 -18.33
N TYR A 28 2.53 -19.78 -18.68
CA TYR A 28 2.42 -18.36 -18.33
C TYR A 28 2.63 -18.09 -16.82
N PRO A 29 2.11 -18.90 -15.88
CA PRO A 29 2.34 -18.71 -14.45
C PRO A 29 3.81 -18.76 -14.01
N ARG A 30 4.72 -19.33 -14.82
CA ARG A 30 6.16 -19.39 -14.52
C ARG A 30 6.95 -18.19 -15.05
N LEU A 31 6.35 -17.40 -15.95
CA LEU A 31 7.01 -16.24 -16.53
C LEU A 31 7.53 -15.23 -15.50
N PRO A 32 6.85 -14.94 -14.36
CA PRO A 32 7.38 -14.01 -13.36
C PRO A 32 8.80 -14.35 -12.88
N ALA A 33 9.06 -15.62 -12.59
CA ALA A 33 10.39 -16.07 -12.15
C ALA A 33 11.40 -15.96 -13.30
N LEU A 34 11.06 -16.50 -14.48
CA LEU A 34 11.94 -16.51 -15.65
C LEU A 34 12.31 -15.09 -16.12
N LEU A 35 11.35 -14.17 -16.14
CA LEU A 35 11.55 -12.80 -16.63
C LEU A 35 12.39 -11.94 -15.69
N ARG A 36 12.44 -12.25 -14.39
CA ARG A 36 13.29 -11.53 -13.42
C ARG A 36 14.78 -11.80 -13.62
N GLU A 37 15.12 -12.98 -14.13
CA GLU A 37 16.51 -13.40 -14.36
C GLU A 37 17.07 -12.92 -15.71
N LEU A 38 16.22 -12.38 -16.58
CA LEU A 38 16.62 -11.94 -17.92
C LEU A 38 17.33 -10.58 -17.90
N GLY A 39 18.39 -10.47 -18.70
CA GLY A 39 19.00 -9.21 -19.06
C GLY A 39 18.06 -8.31 -19.88
N GLU A 40 18.45 -7.05 -20.06
CA GLU A 40 17.63 -6.04 -20.74
C GLU A 40 17.28 -6.42 -22.19
N ASN A 41 18.25 -6.94 -22.93
CA ASN A 41 18.04 -7.32 -24.34
C ASN A 41 17.09 -8.53 -24.46
N GLU A 42 17.23 -9.50 -23.56
CA GLU A 42 16.36 -10.67 -23.47
C GLU A 42 14.94 -10.26 -23.08
N ARG A 43 14.78 -9.34 -22.11
CA ARG A 43 13.48 -8.78 -21.72
C ARG A 43 12.78 -8.08 -22.89
N GLN A 44 13.49 -7.25 -23.65
CA GLN A 44 12.91 -6.62 -24.86
C GLN A 44 12.47 -7.65 -25.90
N ARG A 45 13.21 -8.74 -26.06
CA ARG A 45 12.83 -9.84 -26.95
C ARG A 45 11.60 -10.58 -26.43
N ALA A 46 11.58 -10.93 -25.15
CA ALA A 46 10.45 -11.56 -24.48
C ALA A 46 9.16 -10.76 -24.68
N GLY A 47 9.20 -9.43 -24.50
CA GLY A 47 8.04 -8.57 -24.75
C GLY A 47 7.46 -8.68 -26.15
N ARG A 48 8.30 -8.73 -27.19
CA ARG A 48 7.86 -8.92 -28.59
C ARG A 48 7.26 -10.31 -28.86
N LEU A 49 7.66 -11.32 -28.10
CA LEU A 49 7.11 -12.68 -28.22
C LEU A 49 5.78 -12.78 -27.45
N LEU A 50 5.74 -12.27 -26.22
CA LEU A 50 4.56 -12.29 -25.37
C LEU A 50 3.42 -11.43 -25.93
N SER A 51 3.71 -10.30 -26.57
CA SER A 51 2.69 -9.44 -27.18
C SER A 51 1.98 -10.05 -28.39
N ARG A 52 2.40 -11.24 -28.84
CA ARG A 52 1.73 -12.01 -29.91
C ARG A 52 0.72 -13.02 -29.39
N LEU A 53 0.71 -13.27 -28.07
CA LEU A 53 -0.23 -14.19 -27.45
C LEU A 53 -1.63 -13.56 -27.41
N SER A 54 -2.66 -14.37 -27.57
CA SER A 54 -4.04 -13.95 -27.32
C SER A 54 -4.29 -13.90 -25.81
N PRO A 55 -4.69 -12.73 -25.23
CA PRO A 55 -5.04 -12.67 -23.82
C PRO A 55 -6.17 -13.63 -23.43
N ASP A 56 -7.11 -13.87 -24.35
CA ASP A 56 -8.25 -14.75 -24.07
C ASP A 56 -7.84 -16.22 -24.02
N GLU A 57 -6.85 -16.64 -24.81
CA GLU A 57 -6.29 -18.00 -24.72
C GLU A 57 -5.53 -18.21 -23.40
N VAL A 58 -4.77 -17.20 -22.96
CA VAL A 58 -4.07 -17.25 -21.66
C VAL A 58 -5.07 -17.33 -20.51
N LEU A 59 -6.15 -16.56 -20.53
CA LEU A 59 -7.18 -16.60 -19.48
C LEU A 59 -8.01 -17.88 -19.52
N ALA A 60 -8.26 -18.44 -20.69
CA ALA A 60 -8.92 -19.74 -20.80
C ALA A 60 -8.08 -20.85 -20.15
N ALA A 61 -6.76 -20.81 -20.32
CA ALA A 61 -5.84 -21.76 -19.67
C ALA A 61 -5.62 -21.45 -18.17
N HIS A 62 -5.63 -20.17 -17.80
CA HIS A 62 -5.28 -19.69 -16.46
C HIS A 62 -6.23 -18.59 -15.98
N PRO A 63 -7.47 -18.93 -15.57
CA PRO A 63 -8.50 -17.95 -15.21
C PRO A 63 -8.20 -17.16 -13.93
N GLY A 64 -7.21 -17.60 -13.13
CA GLY A 64 -6.76 -16.92 -11.92
C GLY A 64 -5.74 -15.80 -12.16
N ILE A 65 -5.28 -15.61 -13.41
CA ILE A 65 -4.31 -14.55 -13.72
C ILE A 65 -5.03 -13.20 -13.76
N PRO A 66 -4.59 -12.22 -12.96
CA PRO A 66 -5.14 -10.87 -13.01
C PRO A 66 -4.91 -10.23 -14.38
N THR A 67 -5.95 -9.62 -14.92
CA THR A 67 -5.88 -8.85 -16.16
C THR A 67 -5.79 -7.37 -15.86
N VAL A 68 -5.00 -6.65 -16.66
CA VAL A 68 -4.95 -5.18 -16.64
C VAL A 68 -5.30 -4.67 -18.04
N SER A 69 -6.38 -3.91 -18.13
CA SER A 69 -6.79 -3.27 -19.38
C SER A 69 -6.13 -1.90 -19.52
N VAL A 70 -5.33 -1.70 -20.56
CA VAL A 70 -4.56 -0.45 -20.76
C VAL A 70 -4.85 0.12 -22.14
N ALA A 71 -5.44 1.32 -22.17
CA ALA A 71 -5.55 2.13 -23.38
C ALA A 71 -4.28 2.99 -23.54
N VAL A 72 -3.73 3.09 -24.74
CA VAL A 72 -2.51 3.84 -25.05
C VAL A 72 -2.78 4.82 -26.18
N THR A 73 -2.54 6.10 -25.94
CA THR A 73 -2.66 7.19 -26.93
C THR A 73 -1.48 8.17 -26.81
N GLY A 74 -1.32 9.09 -27.75
CA GLY A 74 -0.27 10.10 -27.68
C GLY A 74 -0.13 10.95 -28.95
N HIS A 75 0.86 11.84 -28.94
CA HIS A 75 1.12 12.76 -30.07
C HIS A 75 1.56 12.04 -31.35
N GLY A 76 2.33 10.95 -31.21
CA GLY A 76 2.86 10.18 -32.35
C GLY A 76 2.50 8.69 -32.28
N THR A 77 3.31 7.85 -32.93
CA THR A 77 3.13 6.39 -32.89
C THR A 77 3.52 5.83 -31.53
N VAL A 78 2.53 5.32 -30.79
CA VAL A 78 2.69 4.81 -29.41
C VAL A 78 2.59 3.28 -29.27
N ALA A 79 2.31 2.57 -30.36
CA ALA A 79 2.22 1.10 -30.37
C ALA A 79 3.51 0.41 -29.88
N GLY A 80 4.65 1.09 -29.95
CA GLY A 80 5.93 0.62 -29.40
C GLY A 80 5.92 0.37 -27.88
N LEU A 81 4.96 0.94 -27.13
CA LEU A 81 4.80 0.72 -25.69
C LEU A 81 4.27 -0.68 -25.34
N VAL A 82 3.49 -1.30 -26.23
CA VAL A 82 2.79 -2.55 -25.92
C VAL A 82 3.75 -3.71 -25.62
N PRO A 83 4.80 -4.00 -26.42
CA PRO A 83 5.71 -5.09 -26.11
C PRO A 83 6.43 -4.97 -24.75
N PRO A 84 7.09 -3.85 -24.39
CA PRO A 84 7.73 -3.73 -23.08
C PRO A 84 6.70 -3.74 -21.93
N LEU A 85 5.52 -3.14 -22.11
CA LEU A 85 4.47 -3.18 -21.09
C LEU A 85 3.94 -4.60 -20.85
N THR A 86 3.77 -5.38 -21.93
CA THR A 86 3.38 -6.80 -21.84
C THR A 86 4.40 -7.58 -21.03
N MET A 87 5.69 -7.34 -21.26
CA MET A 87 6.77 -8.01 -20.53
C MET A 87 6.78 -7.64 -19.05
N GLU A 88 6.69 -6.36 -18.72
CA GLU A 88 6.72 -5.90 -17.32
C GLU A 88 5.50 -6.39 -16.53
N LEU A 89 4.30 -6.38 -17.14
CA LEU A 89 3.11 -6.95 -16.50
C LEU A 89 3.24 -8.47 -16.31
N ALA A 90 3.75 -9.20 -17.30
CA ALA A 90 4.00 -10.64 -17.18
C ALA A 90 5.05 -10.95 -16.10
N ARG A 91 6.09 -10.12 -15.95
CA ARG A 91 7.11 -10.22 -14.88
C ARG A 91 6.49 -10.04 -13.49
N HIS A 92 5.38 -9.30 -13.40
CA HIS A 92 4.58 -9.13 -12.19
C HIS A 92 3.40 -10.12 -12.08
N GLY A 93 3.31 -11.11 -12.97
CA GLY A 93 2.25 -12.12 -12.95
C GLY A 93 0.87 -11.59 -13.34
N MET A 94 0.84 -10.54 -14.15
CA MET A 94 -0.38 -9.92 -14.68
C MET A 94 -0.42 -10.04 -16.20
N LEU A 95 -1.63 -10.12 -16.76
CA LEU A 95 -1.86 -10.20 -18.19
C LEU A 95 -2.34 -8.85 -18.74
N LEU A 96 -1.63 -8.33 -19.75
CA LEU A 96 -2.03 -7.11 -20.44
C LEU A 96 -3.19 -7.36 -21.42
N ARG A 97 -4.21 -6.50 -21.38
CA ARG A 97 -5.18 -6.29 -22.45
C ARG A 97 -4.97 -4.89 -23.05
N PRO A 98 -4.18 -4.76 -24.12
CA PRO A 98 -3.85 -3.47 -24.67
C PRO A 98 -4.94 -2.99 -25.64
N HIS A 99 -5.23 -1.71 -25.60
CA HIS A 99 -5.96 -0.99 -26.63
C HIS A 99 -5.07 0.19 -27.09
N VAL A 100 -4.78 0.29 -28.39
CA VAL A 100 -3.86 1.31 -28.92
C VAL A 100 -4.63 2.19 -29.89
N ALA A 101 -4.63 3.48 -29.61
CA ALA A 101 -5.29 4.47 -30.44
C ALA A 101 -4.54 4.75 -31.75
N ASP A 102 -5.23 5.40 -32.68
CA ASP A 102 -4.68 5.84 -33.95
C ASP A 102 -3.63 6.95 -33.77
N PHE A 103 -2.76 7.10 -34.78
CA PHE A 103 -1.69 8.09 -34.79
C PHE A 103 -2.23 9.52 -34.59
N GLY A 104 -1.72 10.23 -33.57
CA GLY A 104 -2.09 11.61 -33.27
C GLY A 104 -3.52 11.79 -32.76
N GLY A 105 -4.22 10.70 -32.42
CA GLY A 105 -5.62 10.69 -31.98
C GLY A 105 -5.89 11.24 -30.58
N TRP A 106 -4.85 11.44 -29.77
CA TRP A 106 -4.95 11.70 -28.31
C TRP A 106 -5.94 12.78 -27.90
N LEU A 107 -6.07 13.85 -28.69
CA LEU A 107 -7.01 14.92 -28.40
C LEU A 107 -8.46 14.45 -28.57
N PHE A 108 -8.76 13.75 -29.66
CA PHE A 108 -10.11 13.20 -29.91
C PHE A 108 -10.42 12.08 -28.93
N ASP A 109 -9.46 11.19 -28.70
CA ASP A 109 -9.59 10.08 -27.76
C ASP A 109 -9.96 10.57 -26.36
N LEU A 110 -9.24 11.58 -25.83
CA LEU A 110 -9.47 12.07 -24.48
C LEU A 110 -10.62 13.09 -24.39
N ALA A 111 -10.97 13.79 -25.47
CA ALA A 111 -12.03 14.79 -25.45
C ALA A 111 -13.44 14.19 -25.66
N ASP A 112 -13.54 13.01 -26.26
CA ASP A 112 -14.83 12.33 -26.51
C ASP A 112 -15.04 11.17 -25.52
N PRO A 113 -15.96 11.32 -24.54
CA PRO A 113 -16.34 10.23 -23.63
C PRO A 113 -16.89 8.97 -24.31
N ALA A 114 -17.26 9.04 -25.59
CA ALA A 114 -17.69 7.87 -26.36
C ALA A 114 -16.54 7.10 -27.01
N SER A 115 -15.30 7.57 -26.90
CA SER A 115 -14.14 6.92 -27.50
C SER A 115 -13.74 5.63 -26.75
N GLU A 116 -12.90 4.82 -27.38
CA GLU A 116 -12.50 3.52 -26.83
C GLU A 116 -11.63 3.63 -25.56
N VAL A 117 -10.98 4.79 -25.30
CA VAL A 117 -10.22 4.98 -24.06
C VAL A 117 -11.13 5.09 -22.83
N TYR A 118 -12.41 5.39 -23.03
CA TYR A 118 -13.45 5.45 -22.00
C TYR A 118 -14.21 4.12 -21.84
N ALA A 119 -13.82 3.07 -22.56
CA ALA A 119 -14.49 1.77 -22.49
C ALA A 119 -14.57 1.27 -21.03
N ALA A 120 -15.74 0.72 -20.67
CA ALA A 120 -15.98 0.21 -19.33
C ALA A 120 -14.97 -0.91 -18.98
N GLY A 121 -14.30 -0.78 -17.84
CA GLY A 121 -13.29 -1.74 -17.39
C GLY A 121 -11.87 -1.44 -17.86
N THR A 122 -11.62 -0.28 -18.46
CA THR A 122 -10.26 0.24 -18.66
C THR A 122 -9.64 0.60 -17.31
N ASP A 123 -8.50 0.00 -16.99
CA ASP A 123 -7.78 0.21 -15.73
C ASP A 123 -6.88 1.44 -15.79
N LEU A 124 -6.17 1.59 -16.91
CA LEU A 124 -5.23 2.67 -17.16
C LEU A 124 -5.44 3.26 -18.57
N VAL A 125 -5.41 4.58 -18.67
CA VAL A 125 -5.31 5.30 -19.94
C VAL A 125 -3.96 6.01 -19.96
N VAL A 126 -3.02 5.53 -20.77
CA VAL A 126 -1.67 6.08 -20.90
C VAL A 126 -1.62 7.01 -22.09
N CYS A 127 -1.48 8.31 -21.85
CA CYS A 127 -1.27 9.31 -22.88
C CYS A 127 0.18 9.79 -22.83
N LEU A 128 0.87 9.68 -23.96
CA LEU A 128 2.26 10.07 -24.12
C LEU A 128 2.36 11.40 -24.90
N PRO A 129 2.22 12.57 -24.23
CA PRO A 129 2.47 13.85 -24.88
C PRO A 129 3.95 13.99 -25.22
N ALA A 130 4.25 14.55 -26.38
CA ALA A 130 5.61 14.83 -26.83
C ALA A 130 5.78 16.32 -27.11
N ALA A 131 7.03 16.79 -27.20
CA ALA A 131 7.32 18.20 -27.46
C ALA A 131 6.68 18.74 -28.75
N GLY A 132 6.39 17.86 -29.72
CA GLY A 132 5.67 18.19 -30.94
C GLY A 132 4.30 18.82 -30.71
N ILE A 133 3.56 18.48 -29.63
CA ILE A 133 2.27 19.13 -29.33
C ILE A 133 2.39 20.64 -29.15
N VAL A 134 3.60 21.13 -28.85
CA VAL A 134 3.92 22.56 -28.73
C VAL A 134 4.57 23.04 -30.01
N PHE A 135 5.67 22.41 -30.45
CA PHE A 135 6.49 22.93 -31.55
C PHE A 135 5.85 22.84 -32.93
N ASP A 136 4.81 22.01 -33.11
CA ASP A 136 4.02 21.97 -34.34
C ASP A 136 3.11 23.20 -34.49
N GLU A 137 2.79 23.89 -33.39
CA GLU A 137 1.89 25.07 -33.35
C GLU A 137 2.64 26.40 -33.11
N VAL A 138 3.94 26.34 -32.86
CA VAL A 138 4.80 27.51 -32.70
C VAL A 138 5.10 28.13 -34.08
N PRO A 139 5.01 29.46 -34.25
CA PRO A 139 5.28 30.13 -35.52
C PRO A 139 6.71 29.91 -36.03
N ARG A 140 6.96 30.13 -37.33
CA ARG A 140 8.32 30.06 -37.91
C ARG A 140 8.65 31.39 -38.59
N PRO A 141 9.70 32.13 -38.17
CA PRO A 141 10.60 31.86 -37.03
C PRO A 141 9.94 32.06 -35.67
N TRP A 142 10.51 31.47 -34.61
CA TRP A 142 10.00 31.52 -33.24
C TRP A 142 10.97 32.16 -32.24
N ARG A 143 10.44 32.58 -31.10
CA ARG A 143 11.16 33.01 -29.90
C ARG A 143 10.66 32.24 -28.66
N PRO A 144 11.42 32.22 -27.54
CA PRO A 144 10.98 31.55 -26.32
C PRO A 144 9.59 31.97 -25.82
N GLU A 145 9.19 33.23 -26.04
CA GLU A 145 7.86 33.74 -25.67
C GLU A 145 6.73 33.07 -26.47
N ASP A 146 6.98 32.71 -27.73
CA ASP A 146 6.01 31.97 -28.55
C ASP A 146 5.80 30.56 -27.99
N VAL A 147 6.89 29.91 -27.57
CA VAL A 147 6.86 28.57 -26.95
C VAL A 147 6.14 28.63 -25.60
N GLU A 148 6.39 29.66 -24.79
CA GLU A 148 5.72 29.86 -23.49
C GLU A 148 4.20 29.96 -23.63
N ARG A 149 3.74 30.73 -24.61
CA ARG A 149 2.31 30.88 -24.90
C ARG A 149 1.68 29.54 -25.27
N VAL A 150 2.23 28.84 -26.28
CA VAL A 150 1.68 27.57 -26.76
C VAL A 150 1.77 26.50 -25.68
N LEU A 151 2.89 26.38 -24.97
CA LEU A 151 3.05 25.42 -23.87
C LEU A 151 2.03 25.65 -22.76
N THR A 152 1.79 26.91 -22.38
CA THR A 152 0.76 27.25 -21.39
C THR A 152 -0.64 26.82 -21.85
N GLU A 153 -0.97 27.08 -23.12
CA GLU A 153 -2.23 26.65 -23.73
C GLU A 153 -2.36 25.11 -23.71
N LYS A 154 -1.30 24.37 -24.02
CA LYS A 154 -1.29 22.89 -24.04
C LYS A 154 -1.39 22.27 -22.66
N VAL A 155 -0.69 22.81 -21.65
CA VAL A 155 -0.83 22.34 -20.26
C VAL A 155 -2.24 22.57 -19.76
N HIS A 156 -2.85 23.72 -20.07
CA HIS A 156 -4.24 23.99 -19.72
C HIS A 156 -5.23 23.03 -20.42
N LEU A 157 -4.98 22.70 -21.69
CA LEU A 157 -5.75 21.71 -22.42
C LEU A 157 -5.65 20.31 -21.78
N LEU A 158 -4.44 19.87 -21.41
CA LEU A 158 -4.22 18.59 -20.73
C LEU A 158 -4.98 18.52 -19.39
N GLY A 159 -5.06 19.62 -18.65
CA GLY A 159 -5.90 19.72 -17.45
C GLY A 159 -7.41 19.55 -17.74
N LYS A 160 -7.93 20.19 -18.81
CA LYS A 160 -9.33 19.99 -19.23
C LYS A 160 -9.62 18.53 -19.61
N LEU A 161 -8.69 17.88 -20.30
CA LEU A 161 -8.83 16.47 -20.67
C LEU A 161 -8.78 15.56 -19.44
N ALA A 162 -7.91 15.86 -18.47
CA ALA A 162 -7.88 15.15 -17.19
C ALA A 162 -9.19 15.32 -16.39
N ALA A 163 -9.78 16.52 -16.39
CA ALA A 163 -11.10 16.76 -15.79
C ALA A 163 -12.22 15.99 -16.51
N THR A 164 -12.15 15.92 -17.84
CA THR A 164 -13.13 15.15 -18.65
C THR A 164 -13.02 13.66 -18.33
N HIS A 165 -11.80 13.11 -18.29
CA HIS A 165 -11.55 11.74 -17.86
C HIS A 165 -12.03 11.49 -16.42
N GLY A 166 -11.81 12.43 -15.51
CA GLY A 166 -12.25 12.30 -14.11
C GLY A 166 -13.77 12.21 -13.94
N THR A 167 -14.56 12.76 -14.88
CA THR A 167 -16.03 12.71 -14.82
C THR A 167 -16.63 11.55 -15.59
N SER A 168 -16.00 11.12 -16.68
CA SER A 168 -16.59 10.18 -17.64
C SER A 168 -15.82 8.86 -17.79
N GLY A 169 -14.54 8.83 -17.41
CA GLY A 169 -13.65 7.68 -17.55
C GLY A 169 -13.67 6.73 -16.36
N SER A 170 -13.19 5.51 -16.60
CA SER A 170 -12.86 4.55 -15.55
C SER A 170 -11.35 4.42 -15.41
N GLY A 171 -10.88 4.05 -14.22
CA GLY A 171 -9.45 3.78 -14.02
C GLY A 171 -8.61 5.03 -13.76
N THR A 172 -7.33 4.96 -14.08
CA THR A 172 -6.35 6.03 -13.86
C THR A 172 -5.82 6.55 -15.18
N LEU A 173 -5.92 7.86 -15.38
CA LEU A 173 -5.27 8.54 -16.49
C LEU A 173 -3.80 8.73 -16.14
N VAL A 174 -2.91 8.43 -17.07
CA VAL A 174 -1.46 8.54 -16.92
C VAL A 174 -0.92 9.45 -18.01
N TYR A 175 -0.30 10.56 -17.62
CA TYR A 175 0.50 11.39 -18.51
C TYR A 175 1.99 11.16 -18.25
N THR A 176 2.83 11.56 -19.20
CA THR A 176 4.25 11.79 -18.98
C THR A 176 4.55 13.28 -19.03
N THR A 177 5.60 13.73 -18.33
CA THR A 177 6.19 15.04 -18.65
C THR A 177 6.74 15.02 -20.09
N MET A 178 6.98 16.20 -20.67
CA MET A 178 7.50 16.33 -22.02
C MET A 178 8.96 16.76 -21.93
N PRO A 179 9.96 15.90 -22.14
CA PRO A 179 11.36 16.34 -22.17
C PRO A 179 11.61 17.31 -23.34
N LEU A 180 12.48 18.30 -23.16
CA LEU A 180 12.81 19.26 -24.22
C LEU A 180 13.86 18.68 -25.18
N PRO A 181 13.56 18.46 -26.48
CA PRO A 181 14.55 18.00 -27.43
C PRO A 181 15.68 19.00 -27.61
N ARG A 182 16.92 18.47 -27.63
CA ARG A 182 18.13 19.29 -27.76
C ARG A 182 18.13 20.15 -29.03
N GLU A 183 17.48 19.69 -30.09
CA GLU A 183 17.39 20.42 -31.35
C GLU A 183 16.81 21.82 -31.20
N PHE A 184 15.74 22.01 -30.41
CA PHE A 184 15.12 23.32 -30.22
C PHE A 184 16.03 24.27 -29.46
N THR A 185 16.72 23.78 -28.43
CA THR A 185 17.74 24.59 -27.73
C THR A 185 18.90 24.98 -28.64
N SER A 186 19.25 24.12 -29.60
CA SER A 186 20.37 24.32 -30.53
C SER A 186 20.04 25.31 -31.65
N GLN A 187 18.76 25.58 -31.92
CA GLN A 187 18.30 26.61 -32.86
C GLN A 187 18.48 28.04 -32.30
N LEU A 188 18.57 28.20 -30.98
CA LEU A 188 18.83 29.49 -30.34
C LEU A 188 20.33 29.74 -30.28
N VAL A 189 20.79 30.87 -30.82
CA VAL A 189 22.23 31.17 -30.95
C VAL A 189 22.85 31.74 -29.67
N ASP A 190 22.07 32.40 -28.82
CA ASP A 190 22.55 33.04 -27.61
C ASP A 190 22.15 32.27 -26.33
N HIS A 191 23.01 32.33 -25.31
CA HIS A 191 22.79 31.63 -24.04
C HIS A 191 21.59 32.14 -23.24
N ARG A 192 21.20 33.42 -23.40
CA ARG A 192 20.08 34.00 -22.65
C ARG A 192 18.76 33.41 -23.16
N SER A 193 18.56 33.35 -24.47
CA SER A 193 17.37 32.74 -25.06
C SER A 193 17.31 31.24 -24.75
N ARG A 194 18.45 30.52 -24.79
CA ARG A 194 18.51 29.10 -24.37
C ARG A 194 18.07 28.91 -22.91
N ALA A 195 18.57 29.75 -22.01
CA ALA A 195 18.19 29.70 -20.61
C ALA A 195 16.71 30.03 -20.41
N ARG A 196 16.16 31.03 -21.13
CA ARG A 196 14.74 31.38 -21.10
C ARG A 196 13.87 30.21 -21.56
N LEU A 197 14.18 29.59 -22.69
CA LEU A 197 13.47 28.40 -23.19
C LEU A 197 13.51 27.27 -22.15
N GLY A 198 14.69 26.99 -21.59
CA GLY A 198 14.85 25.95 -20.58
C GLY A 198 14.07 26.22 -19.28
N ALA A 199 13.91 27.48 -18.88
CA ALA A 199 13.09 27.86 -17.72
C ALA A 199 11.59 27.71 -18.01
N VAL A 200 11.12 28.26 -19.13
CA VAL A 200 9.73 28.16 -19.59
C VAL A 200 9.29 26.70 -19.70
N TRP A 201 10.13 25.86 -20.29
CA TRP A 201 9.80 24.45 -20.50
C TRP A 201 9.67 23.67 -19.18
N ARG A 202 10.61 23.90 -18.24
CA ARG A 202 10.55 23.30 -16.90
C ARG A 202 9.35 23.80 -16.10
N GLU A 203 8.99 25.08 -16.23
CA GLU A 203 7.78 25.62 -15.61
C GLU A 203 6.52 24.95 -16.15
N GLY A 204 6.45 24.72 -17.47
CA GLY A 204 5.35 23.96 -18.08
C GLY A 204 5.26 22.52 -17.58
N ASN A 205 6.39 21.79 -17.50
CA ASN A 205 6.41 20.44 -16.94
C ASN A 205 6.07 20.43 -15.44
N ALA A 206 6.52 21.42 -14.66
CA ALA A 206 6.16 21.55 -13.25
C ALA A 206 4.65 21.77 -13.07
N ARG A 207 4.02 22.59 -13.92
CA ARG A 207 2.56 22.77 -13.94
C ARG A 207 1.83 21.48 -14.35
N LEU A 208 2.37 20.74 -15.32
CA LEU A 208 1.83 19.44 -15.72
C LEU A 208 1.87 18.44 -14.56
N LEU A 209 2.99 18.33 -13.84
CA LEU A 209 3.09 17.50 -12.63
C LEU A 209 2.08 17.93 -11.55
N GLY A 210 1.92 19.25 -11.35
CA GLY A 210 0.97 19.81 -10.38
C GLY A 210 -0.51 19.51 -10.67
N LEU A 211 -0.86 19.06 -11.89
CA LEU A 211 -2.24 18.67 -12.20
C LEU A 211 -2.74 17.49 -11.35
N MET A 212 -1.84 16.69 -10.76
CA MET A 212 -2.22 15.60 -9.84
C MET A 212 -2.94 16.13 -8.58
N ASP A 213 -2.61 17.34 -8.13
CA ASP A 213 -3.27 17.97 -6.97
C ASP A 213 -4.72 18.37 -7.29
N GLU A 214 -5.00 18.67 -8.56
CA GLU A 214 -6.33 19.08 -9.04
C GLU A 214 -7.20 17.89 -9.49
N HIS A 215 -6.57 16.78 -9.86
CA HIS A 215 -7.23 15.63 -10.50
C HIS A 215 -6.82 14.30 -9.84
N PRO A 216 -7.57 13.81 -8.83
CA PRO A 216 -7.23 12.57 -8.09
C PRO A 216 -7.20 11.28 -8.92
N GLY A 217 -7.75 11.32 -10.14
CA GLY A 217 -7.72 10.22 -11.11
C GLY A 217 -6.53 10.26 -12.07
N LEU A 218 -5.67 11.28 -11.98
CA LEU A 218 -4.51 11.51 -12.84
C LEU A 218 -3.22 11.15 -12.11
N VAL A 219 -2.31 10.49 -12.83
CA VAL A 219 -0.91 10.34 -12.48
C VAL A 219 -0.06 10.94 -13.59
N VAL A 220 0.97 11.69 -13.24
CA VAL A 220 1.93 12.25 -14.19
C VAL A 220 3.30 11.69 -13.89
N LEU A 221 3.82 10.89 -14.81
CA LEU A 221 5.14 10.29 -14.74
C LEU A 221 6.21 11.31 -15.15
N ASP A 222 7.15 11.59 -14.26
CA ASP A 222 8.27 12.48 -14.58
C ASP A 222 9.36 11.73 -15.35
N LEU A 223 9.60 12.15 -16.59
CA LEU A 223 10.63 11.58 -17.45
C LEU A 223 12.03 12.14 -17.20
N ASP A 224 12.19 13.25 -16.47
CA ASP A 224 13.52 13.82 -16.18
C ASP A 224 14.41 12.85 -15.34
N PRO A 225 13.91 12.22 -14.26
CA PRO A 225 14.63 11.16 -13.55
C PRO A 225 14.95 9.95 -14.43
N VAL A 226 14.02 9.54 -15.30
CA VAL A 226 14.20 8.40 -16.21
C VAL A 226 15.32 8.66 -17.22
N LEU A 227 15.37 9.88 -17.76
CA LEU A 227 16.40 10.33 -18.71
C LEU A 227 17.77 10.61 -18.08
N SER A 228 17.88 10.55 -16.75
CA SER A 228 19.18 10.59 -16.08
C SER A 228 19.95 9.26 -16.22
N GLY A 229 19.27 8.20 -16.66
CA GLY A 229 19.87 6.92 -17.04
C GLY A 229 20.41 6.88 -18.49
N PRO A 230 20.68 5.68 -19.04
CA PRO A 230 21.24 5.53 -20.38
C PRO A 230 20.23 5.76 -21.52
N ALA A 231 18.97 6.08 -21.22
CA ALA A 231 17.90 6.21 -22.20
C ALA A 231 18.04 7.49 -23.04
N ALA A 232 18.02 7.35 -24.36
CA ALA A 232 17.89 8.49 -25.27
C ALA A 232 16.42 8.95 -25.33
N LEU A 233 16.20 10.25 -25.59
CA LEU A 233 14.85 10.79 -25.76
C LEU A 233 14.16 10.20 -26.99
N ALA A 234 14.78 10.35 -28.16
CA ALA A 234 14.23 9.95 -29.45
C ALA A 234 15.34 9.44 -30.38
N GLU A 235 14.97 8.59 -31.35
CA GLU A 235 15.82 8.25 -32.48
C GLU A 235 15.37 9.09 -33.69
N PRO A 236 16.21 10.01 -34.21
CA PRO A 236 15.76 11.02 -35.19
C PRO A 236 15.16 10.45 -36.48
N ARG A 237 15.61 9.28 -36.94
CA ARG A 237 15.09 8.64 -38.17
C ARG A 237 13.73 8.03 -37.91
N LEU A 238 13.53 7.37 -36.76
CA LEU A 238 12.23 6.82 -36.39
C LEU A 238 11.22 7.93 -36.09
N GLU A 239 11.65 9.01 -35.44
CA GLU A 239 10.80 10.19 -35.22
C GLU A 239 10.38 10.81 -36.56
N THR A 240 11.32 11.04 -37.47
CA THR A 240 11.04 11.69 -38.76
C THR A 240 10.22 10.81 -39.72
N TYR A 241 10.56 9.53 -39.86
CA TYR A 241 9.99 8.67 -40.89
C TYR A 241 8.86 7.77 -40.40
N ALA A 242 8.81 7.47 -39.11
CA ALA A 242 7.80 6.61 -38.51
C ALA A 242 6.96 7.34 -37.45
N GLY A 243 7.16 8.65 -37.24
CA GLY A 243 6.37 9.46 -36.31
C GLY A 243 6.48 8.97 -34.86
N THR A 244 7.57 8.29 -34.50
CA THR A 244 7.75 7.72 -33.15
C THR A 244 8.50 8.72 -32.27
N PRO A 245 7.83 9.37 -31.29
CA PRO A 245 8.43 10.49 -30.55
C PRO A 245 9.44 10.07 -29.49
N PHE A 246 9.50 8.78 -29.13
CA PHE A 246 10.36 8.26 -28.07
C PHE A 246 11.25 7.12 -28.56
N ALA A 247 12.48 7.06 -28.06
CA ALA A 247 13.36 5.93 -28.30
C ALA A 247 12.83 4.65 -27.59
N ALA A 248 13.32 3.50 -28.02
CA ALA A 248 12.87 2.22 -27.49
C ALA A 248 13.20 2.06 -26.00
N GLU A 249 14.34 2.57 -25.56
CA GLU A 249 14.81 2.52 -24.18
C GLU A 249 13.93 3.36 -23.25
N LEU A 250 13.58 4.58 -23.67
CA LEU A 250 12.65 5.44 -22.92
C LEU A 250 11.25 4.83 -22.89
N THR A 251 10.78 4.28 -24.01
CA THR A 251 9.51 3.57 -24.08
C THR A 251 9.46 2.38 -23.11
N ALA A 252 10.55 1.62 -23.01
CA ALA A 252 10.66 0.50 -22.06
C ALA A 252 10.66 0.98 -20.60
N ALA A 253 11.35 2.09 -20.30
CA ALA A 253 11.32 2.68 -18.97
C ALA A 253 9.92 3.20 -18.58
N VAL A 254 9.21 3.87 -19.51
CA VAL A 254 7.82 4.29 -19.28
C VAL A 254 6.91 3.07 -19.06
N ALA A 255 7.06 2.01 -19.85
CA ALA A 255 6.30 0.79 -19.67
C ALA A 255 6.50 0.17 -18.27
N ARG A 256 7.73 0.25 -17.74
CA ARG A 256 8.05 -0.22 -16.39
C ARG A 256 7.33 0.59 -15.31
N GLU A 257 7.36 1.92 -15.40
CA GLU A 257 6.62 2.79 -14.47
C GLU A 257 5.10 2.55 -14.55
N VAL A 258 4.54 2.41 -15.76
CA VAL A 258 3.13 2.07 -15.95
C VAL A 258 2.79 0.70 -15.35
N ALA A 259 3.66 -0.30 -15.48
CA ALA A 259 3.46 -1.62 -14.89
C ALA A 259 3.53 -1.58 -13.35
N HIS A 260 4.37 -0.72 -12.76
CA HIS A 260 4.42 -0.50 -11.32
C HIS A 260 3.11 0.13 -10.81
N LEU A 261 2.56 1.12 -11.54
CA LEU A 261 1.24 1.70 -11.25
C LEU A 261 0.14 0.64 -11.32
N ALA A 262 0.14 -0.18 -12.38
CA ALA A 262 -0.80 -1.28 -12.54
C ALA A 262 -0.72 -2.29 -11.38
N ARG A 263 0.49 -2.61 -10.92
CA ARG A 263 0.74 -3.50 -9.78
C ARG A 263 0.14 -2.92 -8.50
N GLY A 264 0.38 -1.63 -8.24
CA GLY A 264 -0.18 -0.93 -7.07
C GLY A 264 -1.71 -0.93 -7.08
N ARG A 265 -2.32 -0.60 -8.23
CA ARG A 265 -3.78 -0.62 -8.41
C ARG A 265 -4.38 -2.02 -8.22
N SER A 266 -3.65 -3.06 -8.61
CA SER A 266 -4.06 -4.46 -8.47
C SER A 266 -3.90 -5.02 -7.04
N GLY A 267 -3.60 -4.16 -6.06
CA GLY A 267 -3.42 -4.55 -4.65
C GLY A 267 -2.14 -5.34 -4.37
N ARG A 268 -1.18 -5.33 -5.31
CA ARG A 268 0.08 -6.11 -5.25
C ARG A 268 1.30 -5.27 -4.84
N ALA A 269 1.07 -4.06 -4.31
CA ALA A 269 2.13 -3.28 -3.68
C ALA A 269 2.63 -4.00 -2.42
N LYS A 270 3.94 -3.95 -2.18
CA LYS A 270 4.58 -4.57 -1.02
C LYS A 270 4.47 -3.63 0.18
N LYS A 271 4.53 -4.21 1.37
CA LYS A 271 4.36 -3.49 2.66
C LYS A 271 5.54 -3.70 3.59
N VAL A 272 6.20 -4.85 3.50
CA VAL A 272 7.28 -5.24 4.41
C VAL A 272 8.58 -5.36 3.63
N LEU A 273 9.63 -4.71 4.12
CA LEU A 273 11.01 -4.94 3.73
C LEU A 273 11.67 -5.75 4.84
N ALA A 274 11.87 -7.05 4.61
CA ALA A 274 12.71 -7.89 5.44
C ALA A 274 14.14 -7.85 4.87
N VAL A 275 15.10 -7.38 5.66
CA VAL A 275 16.47 -7.16 5.19
C VAL A 275 17.46 -7.92 6.06
N ASP A 276 18.47 -8.50 5.44
CA ASP A 276 19.61 -9.07 6.15
C ASP A 276 20.50 -7.97 6.76
N LEU A 277 21.43 -8.35 7.63
CA LEU A 277 22.34 -7.43 8.30
C LEU A 277 23.76 -7.51 7.74
N ASP A 278 24.43 -8.64 7.94
CA ASP A 278 25.81 -8.87 7.50
C ASP A 278 25.92 -8.77 5.97
N ASN A 279 26.95 -8.07 5.49
CA ASN A 279 27.18 -7.74 4.06
C ASN A 279 25.99 -7.10 3.31
N THR A 280 24.93 -6.70 4.02
CA THR A 280 23.71 -6.13 3.44
C THR A 280 23.48 -4.69 3.94
N LEU A 281 23.45 -4.50 5.26
CA LEU A 281 23.34 -3.19 5.92
C LEU A 281 24.66 -2.68 6.48
N TRP A 282 25.66 -3.55 6.67
CA TRP A 282 27.05 -3.23 6.95
C TRP A 282 27.95 -4.25 6.26
N GLY A 283 29.23 -3.95 6.11
CA GLY A 283 30.22 -4.89 5.57
C GLY A 283 30.84 -5.74 6.68
N GLY A 284 31.12 -7.01 6.38
CA GLY A 284 31.67 -7.95 7.36
C GLY A 284 30.58 -8.78 8.05
N VAL A 285 31.03 -9.70 8.89
CA VAL A 285 30.18 -10.63 9.65
C VAL A 285 30.32 -10.32 11.13
N LEU A 286 29.26 -9.83 11.77
CA LEU A 286 29.31 -9.35 13.16
C LEU A 286 29.86 -10.40 14.14
N GLY A 287 29.51 -11.68 13.95
CA GLY A 287 29.98 -12.76 14.80
C GLY A 287 31.50 -13.03 14.71
N ASP A 288 32.11 -12.72 13.56
CA ASP A 288 33.53 -12.98 13.30
C ASP A 288 34.39 -11.73 13.53
N ASP A 289 33.91 -10.57 13.05
CA ASP A 289 34.64 -9.30 13.04
C ASP A 289 34.40 -8.47 14.32
N GLY A 290 33.28 -8.71 15.00
CA GLY A 290 32.82 -7.93 16.16
C GLY A 290 32.30 -6.53 15.80
N PRO A 291 31.72 -5.80 16.77
CA PRO A 291 31.10 -4.49 16.53
C PRO A 291 32.04 -3.42 15.96
N GLU A 292 33.32 -3.44 16.31
CA GLU A 292 34.33 -2.49 15.83
C GLU A 292 34.93 -2.89 14.46
N GLY A 293 34.69 -4.12 14.01
CA GLY A 293 35.25 -4.67 12.77
C GLY A 293 34.32 -4.56 11.56
N ILE A 294 33.02 -4.34 11.79
CA ILE A 294 32.04 -4.15 10.70
C ILE A 294 32.20 -2.78 10.02
N GLU A 295 31.99 -2.74 8.71
CA GLU A 295 32.09 -1.52 7.92
C GLU A 295 30.72 -0.85 7.71
N VAL A 296 30.49 0.28 8.37
CA VAL A 296 29.15 0.91 8.38
C VAL A 296 29.10 2.21 7.58
N ALA A 297 30.01 3.16 7.83
CA ALA A 297 29.98 4.47 7.16
C ALA A 297 31.34 4.89 6.59
N ASP A 298 32.40 4.69 7.36
CA ASP A 298 33.74 5.07 6.94
C ASP A 298 34.38 3.99 6.03
N GLY A 299 35.42 4.38 5.30
CA GLY A 299 36.15 3.47 4.40
C GLY A 299 35.61 3.40 2.97
N ARG A 300 36.15 2.45 2.20
CA ARG A 300 35.86 2.30 0.76
C ARG A 300 34.46 1.75 0.53
N THR A 301 34.08 0.75 1.33
CA THR A 301 32.83 -0.03 1.20
C THR A 301 31.77 0.41 2.21
N GLY A 302 32.13 0.84 3.43
CA GLY A 302 31.19 1.39 4.42
C GLY A 302 30.24 2.48 3.87
N ARG A 303 30.72 3.42 3.05
CA ARG A 303 29.85 4.47 2.46
C ARG A 303 28.70 3.91 1.62
N ALA A 304 28.87 2.74 1.02
CA ALA A 304 27.82 2.07 0.26
C ALA A 304 26.73 1.51 1.19
N PHE A 305 27.13 0.89 2.30
CA PHE A 305 26.23 0.41 3.34
C PHE A 305 25.47 1.55 4.02
N GLN A 306 26.15 2.65 4.35
CA GLN A 306 25.48 3.84 4.87
C GLN A 306 24.44 4.41 3.87
N ARG A 307 24.74 4.38 2.56
CA ARG A 307 23.77 4.77 1.53
C ARG A 307 22.55 3.84 1.55
N MET A 308 22.75 2.53 1.64
CA MET A 308 21.67 1.54 1.77
C MET A 308 20.82 1.81 3.02
N GLN A 309 21.43 1.99 4.19
CA GLN A 309 20.71 2.29 5.43
C GLN A 309 19.88 3.58 5.34
N ARG A 310 20.42 4.65 4.73
CA ARG A 310 19.67 5.90 4.50
C ARG A 310 18.44 5.68 3.62
N VAL A 311 18.55 4.85 2.58
CA VAL A 311 17.43 4.51 1.71
C VAL A 311 16.38 3.71 2.47
N VAL A 312 16.79 2.69 3.22
CA VAL A 312 15.88 1.88 4.05
C VAL A 312 15.16 2.75 5.08
N LYS A 313 15.89 3.66 5.76
CA LYS A 313 15.31 4.62 6.71
C LYS A 313 14.32 5.57 6.06
N GLN A 314 14.61 6.03 4.84
CA GLN A 314 13.68 6.86 4.07
C GLN A 314 12.40 6.09 3.74
N LEU A 315 12.50 4.84 3.30
CA LEU A 315 11.33 3.98 3.03
C LEU A 315 10.50 3.75 4.31
N ALA A 316 11.15 3.46 5.44
CA ALA A 316 10.50 3.31 6.74
C ALA A 316 9.70 4.56 7.12
N SER A 317 10.29 5.76 6.92
CA SER A 317 9.63 7.05 7.21
C SER A 317 8.38 7.32 6.35
N ARG A 318 8.19 6.54 5.27
CA ARG A 318 7.03 6.61 4.37
C ARG A 318 6.08 5.41 4.53
N GLY A 319 6.15 4.70 5.65
CA GLY A 319 5.16 3.68 6.02
C GLY A 319 5.52 2.24 5.65
N VAL A 320 6.71 2.01 5.10
CA VAL A 320 7.22 0.64 4.86
C VAL A 320 7.58 0.00 6.21
N LEU A 321 7.09 -1.21 6.45
CA LEU A 321 7.44 -1.98 7.65
C LEU A 321 8.81 -2.60 7.42
N VAL A 322 9.85 -2.10 8.10
CA VAL A 322 11.20 -2.64 7.97
C VAL A 322 11.46 -3.64 9.08
N ALA A 323 11.91 -4.84 8.76
CA ALA A 323 12.31 -5.86 9.73
C ALA A 323 13.70 -6.39 9.39
N ALA A 324 14.52 -6.65 10.40
CA ALA A 324 15.79 -7.33 10.22
C ALA A 324 15.58 -8.85 10.33
N VAL A 325 16.09 -9.63 9.38
CA VAL A 325 16.05 -11.10 9.39
C VAL A 325 17.45 -11.63 9.08
N SER A 326 18.22 -11.90 10.12
CA SER A 326 19.64 -12.25 10.01
C SER A 326 20.02 -13.51 10.80
N LYS A 327 21.08 -14.18 10.34
CA LYS A 327 21.72 -15.29 11.04
C LYS A 327 22.79 -14.78 11.99
N ASN A 328 22.36 -14.23 13.12
CA ASN A 328 23.23 -13.74 14.19
C ASN A 328 22.64 -14.06 15.57
N ASP A 329 23.42 -13.82 16.62
CA ASP A 329 22.90 -13.74 17.98
C ASP A 329 22.22 -12.37 18.22
N LEU A 330 21.08 -12.37 18.90
CA LEU A 330 20.21 -11.19 19.03
C LEU A 330 20.85 -10.03 19.81
N GLU A 331 21.52 -10.32 20.93
CA GLU A 331 22.02 -9.25 21.80
C GLU A 331 23.18 -8.46 21.16
N PRO A 332 24.19 -9.09 20.54
CA PRO A 332 25.21 -8.35 19.79
C PRO A 332 24.62 -7.47 18.67
N VAL A 333 23.61 -7.96 17.95
CA VAL A 333 22.91 -7.17 16.93
C VAL A 333 22.24 -5.94 17.55
N ARG A 334 21.53 -6.12 18.66
CA ARG A 334 20.87 -5.01 19.38
C ARG A 334 21.88 -3.99 19.89
N GLU A 335 23.00 -4.44 20.44
CA GLU A 335 24.09 -3.58 20.89
C GLU A 335 24.61 -2.71 19.73
N VAL A 336 24.89 -3.29 18.57
CA VAL A 336 25.31 -2.53 17.37
C VAL A 336 24.24 -1.52 16.95
N LEU A 337 22.98 -1.94 16.85
CA LEU A 337 21.88 -1.05 16.43
C LEU A 337 21.67 0.13 17.41
N ARG A 338 21.89 -0.09 18.71
CA ARG A 338 21.72 0.94 19.75
C ARG A 338 22.94 1.85 19.88
N GLU A 339 24.13 1.27 19.91
CA GLU A 339 25.33 1.94 20.44
C GLU A 339 26.33 2.35 19.35
N HIS A 340 26.37 1.64 18.21
CA HIS A 340 27.36 1.92 17.18
C HIS A 340 27.13 3.31 16.55
N GLN A 341 28.11 4.20 16.66
CA GLN A 341 27.92 5.62 16.33
C GLN A 341 27.67 5.86 14.83
N GLU A 342 28.27 5.04 13.96
CA GLU A 342 28.14 5.19 12.51
C GLU A 342 26.80 4.67 11.94
N MET A 343 26.05 3.88 12.72
CA MET A 343 24.79 3.30 12.27
C MET A 343 23.75 4.40 12.03
N THR A 344 23.15 4.38 10.84
CA THR A 344 22.07 5.29 10.46
C THR A 344 20.72 4.73 10.91
N LEU A 345 20.54 3.42 10.72
CA LEU A 345 19.40 2.67 11.25
C LEU A 345 19.62 2.33 12.72
N ARG A 346 18.60 2.51 13.53
CA ARG A 346 18.53 2.16 14.95
C ARG A 346 17.52 1.04 15.15
N GLU A 347 17.53 0.40 16.31
CA GLU A 347 16.57 -0.68 16.62
C GLU A 347 15.12 -0.21 16.41
N ASP A 348 14.79 1.01 16.81
CA ASP A 348 13.47 1.64 16.65
C ASP A 348 13.13 2.03 15.20
N ASP A 349 14.03 1.86 14.23
CA ASP A 349 13.69 1.97 12.81
C ASP A 349 13.08 0.64 12.30
N PHE A 350 13.25 -0.47 13.02
CA PHE A 350 12.70 -1.78 12.68
C PHE A 350 11.42 -2.07 13.45
N VAL A 351 10.40 -2.64 12.81
CA VAL A 351 9.21 -3.15 13.51
C VAL A 351 9.55 -4.42 14.29
N ARG A 352 10.53 -5.19 13.82
CA ARG A 352 11.06 -6.40 14.46
C ARG A 352 12.51 -6.64 14.06
N VAL A 353 13.33 -7.05 15.01
CA VAL A 353 14.68 -7.57 14.77
C VAL A 353 14.65 -9.07 15.06
N VAL A 354 14.76 -9.89 14.01
CA VAL A 354 14.86 -11.34 14.10
C VAL A 354 16.30 -11.74 13.80
N ALA A 355 17.06 -12.03 14.87
CA ALA A 355 18.43 -12.51 14.80
C ALA A 355 18.52 -13.83 15.55
N ASN A 356 18.62 -14.93 14.80
CA ASN A 356 18.76 -16.29 15.31
C ASN A 356 19.31 -17.22 14.22
N TRP A 357 19.56 -18.49 14.56
CA TRP A 357 20.13 -19.49 13.64
C TRP A 357 19.08 -20.36 12.92
N ALA A 358 17.79 -20.04 13.03
CA ALA A 358 16.75 -20.74 12.27
C ALA A 358 16.78 -20.33 10.78
N PRO A 359 16.22 -21.15 9.87
CA PRO A 359 16.14 -20.79 8.46
C PRO A 359 15.38 -19.48 8.22
N LYS A 360 15.86 -18.62 7.32
CA LYS A 360 15.25 -17.29 7.10
C LYS A 360 13.81 -17.38 6.57
N HIS A 361 13.47 -18.40 5.80
CA HIS A 361 12.08 -18.63 5.35
C HIS A 361 11.11 -18.93 6.52
N ASP A 362 11.55 -19.66 7.55
CA ASP A 362 10.72 -19.91 8.73
C ASP A 362 10.53 -18.62 9.55
N ASN A 363 11.60 -17.84 9.70
CA ASN A 363 11.55 -16.53 10.34
C ASN A 363 10.61 -15.56 9.60
N LEU A 364 10.63 -15.55 8.25
CA LEU A 364 9.71 -14.74 7.44
C LEU A 364 8.25 -15.18 7.62
N ARG A 365 7.98 -16.50 7.70
CA ARG A 365 6.63 -17.03 7.95
C ARG A 365 6.11 -16.61 9.33
N ALA A 366 6.92 -16.78 10.36
CA ALA A 366 6.59 -16.34 11.72
C ALA A 366 6.37 -14.82 11.76
N LEU A 367 7.23 -14.03 11.11
CA LEU A 367 7.09 -12.58 11.03
C LEU A 367 5.80 -12.15 10.30
N ALA A 368 5.40 -12.85 9.25
CA ALA A 368 4.14 -12.60 8.55
C ALA A 368 2.92 -12.86 9.45
N GLU A 369 2.95 -13.92 10.26
CA GLU A 369 1.93 -14.24 11.26
C GLU A 369 1.91 -13.21 12.40
N ASP A 370 3.07 -12.81 12.91
CA ASP A 370 3.26 -11.78 13.93
C ASP A 370 2.69 -10.43 13.50
N LEU A 371 2.97 -10.01 12.26
CA LEU A 371 2.47 -8.78 11.69
C LEU A 371 1.03 -8.90 11.14
N ASN A 372 0.47 -10.12 11.04
CA ASN A 372 -0.82 -10.40 10.42
C ASN A 372 -0.94 -9.82 8.99
N VAL A 373 0.09 -10.04 8.17
CA VAL A 373 0.14 -9.67 6.75
C VAL A 373 0.54 -10.86 5.88
N GLY A 374 0.07 -10.90 4.63
CA GLY A 374 0.40 -11.98 3.71
C GLY A 374 1.88 -11.93 3.25
N LEU A 375 2.47 -13.10 3.00
CA LEU A 375 3.83 -13.25 2.46
C LEU A 375 4.01 -12.58 1.09
N ASP A 376 2.92 -12.49 0.31
CA ASP A 376 2.85 -11.76 -0.95
C ASP A 376 3.06 -10.24 -0.78
N SER A 377 3.02 -9.72 0.45
CA SER A 377 3.34 -8.32 0.78
C SER A 377 4.80 -8.09 1.17
N PHE A 378 5.65 -9.13 1.16
CA PHE A 378 7.06 -9.03 1.56
C PHE A 378 7.99 -8.82 0.37
N VAL A 379 9.04 -8.03 0.62
CA VAL A 379 10.30 -8.03 -0.10
C VAL A 379 11.36 -8.52 0.87
N PHE A 380 12.12 -9.54 0.50
CA PHE A 380 13.28 -10.04 1.22
C PHE A 380 14.56 -9.65 0.48
N ALA A 381 15.51 -9.01 1.17
CA ALA A 381 16.75 -8.51 0.57
C ALA A 381 17.98 -9.01 1.35
N ASP A 382 18.88 -9.70 0.65
CA ASP A 382 19.99 -10.45 1.25
C ASP A 382 21.13 -10.57 0.22
N ASP A 383 22.39 -10.56 0.68
CA ASP A 383 23.57 -10.69 -0.19
C ASP A 383 23.88 -12.16 -0.54
N SER A 384 23.48 -13.10 0.30
CA SER A 384 23.73 -14.53 0.15
C SER A 384 22.85 -15.16 -0.93
N PRO A 385 23.43 -15.65 -2.04
CA PRO A 385 22.65 -16.34 -3.07
C PRO A 385 21.96 -17.60 -2.55
N TYR A 386 22.54 -18.24 -1.52
CA TYR A 386 21.97 -19.43 -0.89
C TYR A 386 20.68 -19.10 -0.13
N GLU A 387 20.70 -18.06 0.74
CA GLU A 387 19.51 -17.66 1.49
C GLU A 387 18.43 -17.12 0.56
N CYS A 388 18.81 -16.29 -0.43
CA CYS A 388 17.90 -15.83 -1.47
C CYS A 388 17.23 -16.98 -2.22
N GLY A 389 18.02 -17.97 -2.67
CA GLY A 389 17.51 -19.14 -3.40
C GLY A 389 16.57 -19.99 -2.57
N LEU A 390 16.89 -20.21 -1.28
CA LEU A 390 16.06 -20.98 -0.36
C LEU A 390 14.74 -20.27 -0.03
N VAL A 391 14.77 -18.95 0.18
CA VAL A 391 13.52 -18.17 0.37
C VAL A 391 12.68 -18.19 -0.89
N ALA A 392 13.29 -18.03 -2.08
CA ALA A 392 12.55 -18.08 -3.35
C ALA A 392 11.89 -19.44 -3.62
N SER A 393 12.51 -20.55 -3.17
CA SER A 393 11.93 -21.89 -3.34
C SER A 393 10.85 -22.22 -2.32
N GLU A 394 11.06 -21.87 -1.04
CA GLU A 394 10.16 -22.22 0.05
C GLU A 394 8.98 -21.23 0.19
N LEU A 395 9.16 -19.98 -0.23
CA LEU A 395 8.17 -18.90 -0.14
C LEU A 395 8.05 -18.15 -1.49
N PRO A 396 7.49 -18.77 -2.54
CA PRO A 396 7.41 -18.19 -3.88
C PRO A 396 6.61 -16.86 -3.96
N GLU A 397 5.78 -16.56 -2.96
CA GLU A 397 5.03 -15.31 -2.83
C GLU A 397 5.91 -14.11 -2.43
N VAL A 398 7.02 -14.37 -1.74
CA VAL A 398 7.95 -13.33 -1.30
C VAL A 398 8.76 -12.83 -2.49
N THR A 399 8.84 -11.51 -2.66
CA THR A 399 9.77 -10.94 -3.65
C THR A 399 11.17 -11.00 -3.08
N VAL A 400 12.09 -11.73 -3.72
CA VAL A 400 13.49 -11.82 -3.31
C VAL A 400 14.36 -10.86 -4.12
N LEU A 401 15.15 -10.04 -3.44
CA LEU A 401 16.14 -9.13 -4.01
C LEU A 401 17.55 -9.62 -3.68
N HIS A 402 18.30 -9.97 -4.72
CA HIS A 402 19.69 -10.38 -4.61
C HIS A 402 20.58 -9.13 -4.47
N LEU A 403 21.19 -8.97 -3.30
CA LEU A 403 22.15 -7.91 -3.00
C LEU A 403 23.58 -8.45 -3.00
N ASP A 404 23.90 -9.30 -3.97
CA ASP A 404 25.23 -9.87 -4.17
C ASP A 404 26.14 -8.96 -5.02
N GLY A 405 27.45 -9.04 -4.82
CA GLY A 405 28.42 -8.28 -5.62
C GLY A 405 28.80 -6.95 -4.97
N ASP A 406 28.75 -5.85 -5.73
CA ASP A 406 29.22 -4.53 -5.26
C ASP A 406 28.16 -3.83 -4.38
N PRO A 407 28.46 -3.58 -3.08
CA PRO A 407 27.56 -2.88 -2.16
C PRO A 407 27.08 -1.51 -2.65
N ALA A 408 27.86 -0.83 -3.50
CA ALA A 408 27.49 0.46 -4.05
C ALA A 408 26.15 0.42 -4.82
N LEU A 409 25.79 -0.75 -5.35
CA LEU A 409 24.57 -0.99 -6.12
C LEU A 409 23.37 -1.43 -5.27
N HIS A 410 23.53 -1.77 -3.98
CA HIS A 410 22.44 -2.33 -3.17
C HIS A 410 21.22 -1.41 -3.11
N ALA A 411 21.45 -0.13 -2.81
CA ALA A 411 20.40 0.88 -2.77
C ALA A 411 19.71 1.08 -4.13
N GLU A 412 20.44 0.94 -5.25
CA GLU A 412 19.85 1.02 -6.58
C GLU A 412 18.97 -0.20 -6.86
N ARG A 413 19.44 -1.41 -6.55
CA ARG A 413 18.67 -2.65 -6.71
C ARG A 413 17.40 -2.67 -5.87
N LEU A 414 17.44 -2.16 -4.64
CA LEU A 414 16.27 -2.03 -3.77
C LEU A 414 15.19 -1.11 -4.39
N LEU A 415 15.60 0.00 -4.99
CA LEU A 415 14.69 1.02 -5.53
C LEU A 415 14.24 0.73 -6.96
N ALA A 416 14.93 -0.14 -7.70
CA ALA A 416 14.77 -0.31 -9.14
C ALA A 416 13.35 -0.68 -9.61
N ASP A 417 12.54 -1.32 -8.77
CA ASP A 417 11.21 -1.84 -9.11
C ASP A 417 10.06 -1.15 -8.38
N GLY A 418 10.34 -0.14 -7.55
CA GLY A 418 9.30 0.61 -6.85
C GLY A 418 8.36 -0.27 -6.02
N TRP A 419 8.86 -1.36 -5.41
CA TRP A 419 8.01 -2.40 -4.80
C TRP A 419 7.02 -1.88 -3.76
N PHE A 420 7.34 -0.74 -3.13
CA PHE A 420 6.56 -0.06 -2.11
C PHE A 420 5.78 1.15 -2.62
N ASP A 421 5.78 1.40 -3.93
CA ASP A 421 5.11 2.56 -4.52
C ASP A 421 3.60 2.44 -4.32
N VAL A 422 3.03 3.54 -3.84
CA VAL A 422 1.59 3.75 -3.69
C VAL A 422 1.22 5.00 -4.45
N ARG A 423 -0.03 5.07 -4.93
CA ARG A 423 -0.50 6.26 -5.66
C ARG A 423 -0.55 7.49 -4.76
N ASP A 424 -1.14 7.31 -3.58
CA ASP A 424 -1.29 8.37 -2.58
C ASP A 424 -0.80 7.83 -1.23
N LEU A 425 -0.04 8.64 -0.51
CA LEU A 425 0.41 8.34 0.84
C LEU A 425 -0.46 9.09 1.85
N THR A 426 -1.09 8.36 2.77
CA THR A 426 -1.90 8.98 3.84
C THR A 426 -1.11 9.13 5.15
N ASP A 427 -1.55 10.02 6.03
CA ASP A 427 -1.00 10.13 7.40
C ASP A 427 -1.08 8.82 8.19
N ASP A 428 -2.10 8.01 7.89
CA ASP A 428 -2.26 6.68 8.45
C ASP A 428 -1.16 5.74 7.93
N ASP A 429 -0.81 5.81 6.65
CA ASP A 429 0.28 5.02 6.09
C ASP A 429 1.63 5.40 6.71
N VAL A 430 1.88 6.69 6.92
CA VAL A 430 3.10 7.18 7.59
C VAL A 430 3.21 6.65 9.02
N ARG A 431 2.10 6.62 9.77
CA ARG A 431 2.05 6.11 11.15
C ARG A 431 1.92 4.58 11.24
N ARG A 432 1.91 3.87 10.11
CA ARG A 432 1.74 2.41 10.09
C ARG A 432 2.86 1.67 10.85
N PRO A 433 4.16 1.99 10.70
CA PRO A 433 5.22 1.25 11.38
C PRO A 433 5.12 1.30 12.91
N GLU A 434 4.80 2.46 13.47
CA GLU A 434 4.60 2.65 14.92
C GLU A 434 3.47 1.75 15.44
N ARG A 435 2.31 1.77 14.77
CA ARG A 435 1.16 0.93 15.14
C ARG A 435 1.48 -0.55 15.13
N TYR A 436 2.22 -1.02 14.12
CA TYR A 436 2.62 -2.43 14.04
C TYR A 436 3.63 -2.80 15.14
N ARG A 437 4.56 -1.90 15.48
CA ARG A 437 5.49 -2.13 16.58
C ARG A 437 4.77 -2.26 17.91
N GLU A 438 3.80 -1.39 18.19
CA GLU A 438 2.99 -1.50 19.42
C GLU A 438 2.20 -2.81 19.48
N GLU A 439 1.60 -3.25 18.36
CA GLU A 439 0.88 -4.53 18.30
C GLU A 439 1.80 -5.73 18.54
N LEU A 440 3.03 -5.71 18.00
CA LEU A 440 4.02 -6.74 18.27
C LEU A 440 4.44 -6.78 19.74
N VAL A 441 4.65 -5.61 20.36
CA VAL A 441 4.94 -5.53 21.80
C VAL A 441 3.77 -6.07 22.63
N ARG A 442 2.53 -5.77 22.25
CA ARG A 442 1.32 -6.34 22.89
C ARG A 442 1.27 -7.86 22.76
N LYS A 443 1.66 -8.40 21.60
CA LYS A 443 1.72 -9.84 21.34
C LYS A 443 2.82 -10.52 22.16
N ASP A 444 4.04 -10.00 22.14
CA ASP A 444 5.15 -10.54 22.95
C ASP A 444 4.81 -10.52 24.44
N PHE A 445 4.14 -9.46 24.89
CA PHE A 445 3.67 -9.36 26.26
C PHE A 445 2.65 -10.45 26.57
N LEU A 446 1.66 -10.70 25.69
CA LEU A 446 0.73 -11.82 25.83
C LEU A 446 1.44 -13.16 25.94
N ASP A 447 2.41 -13.42 25.05
CA ASP A 447 3.15 -14.68 24.99
C ASP A 447 4.06 -14.89 26.21
N SER A 448 4.38 -13.82 26.95
CA SER A 448 5.16 -13.90 28.19
C SER A 448 4.36 -14.45 29.40
N PHE A 449 3.03 -14.56 29.29
CA PHE A 449 2.17 -15.11 30.35
C PHE A 449 1.67 -16.51 30.02
N SER A 450 1.63 -17.37 31.04
CA SER A 450 1.05 -18.71 30.95
C SER A 450 -0.46 -18.75 31.26
N SER A 451 -1.02 -17.62 31.71
CA SER A 451 -2.41 -17.45 32.13
C SER A 451 -2.97 -16.13 31.60
N LEU A 452 -4.18 -16.20 31.03
CA LEU A 452 -4.92 -15.03 30.55
C LEU A 452 -5.22 -14.03 31.68
N ASP A 453 -5.49 -14.52 32.89
CA ASP A 453 -5.81 -13.67 34.04
C ASP A 453 -4.60 -12.87 34.53
N ASP A 454 -3.39 -13.44 34.43
CA ASP A 454 -2.15 -12.73 34.76
C ASP A 454 -1.84 -11.65 33.72
N TYR A 455 -1.99 -11.99 32.45
CA TYR A 455 -1.87 -11.03 31.35
C TYR A 455 -2.84 -9.85 31.49
N LEU A 456 -4.12 -10.10 31.72
CA LEU A 456 -5.14 -9.05 31.81
C LEU A 456 -4.89 -8.10 32.98
N ARG A 457 -4.38 -8.63 34.12
CA ARG A 457 -3.99 -7.80 35.27
C ARG A 457 -2.80 -6.90 34.98
N GLU A 458 -1.77 -7.43 34.32
CA GLU A 458 -0.55 -6.67 34.02
C GLU A 458 -0.72 -5.72 32.81
N LEU A 459 -1.74 -5.96 31.96
CA LEU A 459 -2.08 -5.11 30.81
C LEU A 459 -2.56 -3.71 31.24
N ASP A 460 -3.03 -3.55 32.48
CA ASP A 460 -3.51 -2.27 33.04
C ASP A 460 -4.59 -1.61 32.17
N VAL A 461 -5.68 -2.36 31.93
CA VAL A 461 -6.75 -1.92 31.04
C VAL A 461 -7.59 -0.84 31.73
N ARG A 462 -7.54 0.36 31.18
CA ARG A 462 -8.30 1.53 31.61
C ARG A 462 -9.47 1.74 30.67
N VAL A 463 -10.68 1.84 31.19
CA VAL A 463 -11.92 1.98 30.42
C VAL A 463 -12.68 3.21 30.91
N GLU A 464 -13.13 4.04 29.97
CA GLU A 464 -14.08 5.11 30.26
C GLU A 464 -15.40 4.80 29.55
N LEU A 465 -16.48 4.72 30.32
CA LEU A 465 -17.84 4.65 29.82
C LEU A 465 -18.52 5.99 30.09
N SER A 466 -18.79 6.78 29.05
CA SER A 466 -19.38 8.10 29.21
C SER A 466 -20.52 8.37 28.22
N ALA A 467 -21.44 9.28 28.56
CA ALA A 467 -22.41 9.79 27.59
C ALA A 467 -21.69 10.35 26.36
N ALA A 468 -22.12 9.94 25.16
CA ALA A 468 -21.49 10.36 23.92
C ALA A 468 -21.59 11.88 23.75
N ALA A 469 -20.45 12.54 23.53
CA ALA A 469 -20.41 13.96 23.21
C ALA A 469 -20.78 14.19 21.73
N GLU A 470 -21.11 15.43 21.36
CA GLU A 470 -21.34 15.79 19.96
C GLU A 470 -20.14 15.43 19.06
N ALA A 471 -18.92 15.60 19.59
CA ALA A 471 -17.67 15.23 18.91
C ALA A 471 -17.52 13.72 18.66
N ASP A 472 -18.24 12.87 19.40
CA ASP A 472 -18.15 11.40 19.26
C ASP A 472 -19.04 10.86 18.14
N VAL A 473 -20.08 11.60 17.75
CA VAL A 473 -21.11 11.18 16.80
C VAL A 473 -20.52 10.62 15.49
N PRO A 474 -19.56 11.29 14.81
CA PRO A 474 -19.00 10.78 13.57
C PRO A 474 -18.31 9.42 13.75
N ARG A 475 -17.59 9.25 14.87
CA ARG A 475 -16.83 8.04 15.17
C ARG A 475 -17.74 6.90 15.62
N VAL A 476 -18.77 7.17 16.42
CA VAL A 476 -19.79 6.19 16.80
C VAL A 476 -20.52 5.67 15.56
N ALA A 477 -20.95 6.55 14.65
CA ALA A 477 -21.55 6.15 13.38
C ALA A 477 -20.61 5.23 12.58
N GLN A 478 -19.33 5.59 12.44
CA GLN A 478 -18.33 4.77 11.78
C GLN A 478 -18.16 3.39 12.43
N LEU A 479 -18.18 3.30 13.77
CA LEU A 479 -18.12 2.03 14.48
C LEU A 479 -19.35 1.17 14.20
N THR A 480 -20.55 1.74 14.19
CA THR A 480 -21.78 0.99 13.84
C THR A 480 -21.70 0.44 12.42
N GLN A 481 -21.02 1.12 11.50
CA GLN A 481 -20.88 0.70 10.10
C GLN A 481 -19.82 -0.39 9.89
N ARG A 482 -18.68 -0.30 10.59
CA ARG A 482 -17.51 -1.17 10.36
C ARG A 482 -17.44 -2.38 11.27
N THR A 483 -18.09 -2.34 12.44
CA THR A 483 -17.97 -3.39 13.46
C THR A 483 -18.92 -4.55 13.18
N ASN A 484 -18.36 -5.75 12.99
CA ASN A 484 -19.12 -6.94 12.59
C ASN A 484 -18.97 -8.13 13.54
N GLN A 485 -17.91 -8.18 14.36
CA GLN A 485 -17.61 -9.34 15.21
C GLN A 485 -18.24 -9.23 16.60
N PHE A 486 -18.19 -8.03 17.22
CA PHE A 486 -18.94 -7.69 18.44
C PHE A 486 -19.93 -6.58 18.11
N ASN A 487 -21.10 -6.96 17.58
CA ASN A 487 -22.22 -6.06 17.33
C ASN A 487 -23.49 -6.88 17.51
N LEU A 488 -24.22 -6.64 18.60
CA LEU A 488 -25.29 -7.53 19.04
C LEU A 488 -26.53 -7.46 18.16
N THR A 489 -26.82 -6.31 17.53
CA THR A 489 -27.99 -6.19 16.64
C THR A 489 -27.63 -5.87 15.19
N THR A 490 -26.37 -5.56 14.90
CA THR A 490 -25.85 -5.16 13.57
C THR A 490 -26.51 -3.93 12.96
N ARG A 491 -27.22 -3.12 13.79
CA ARG A 491 -27.79 -1.84 13.38
C ARG A 491 -26.69 -0.91 12.88
N ARG A 492 -26.85 -0.44 11.64
CA ARG A 492 -25.95 0.53 10.99
C ARG A 492 -26.63 1.88 11.06
N LEU A 493 -25.98 2.82 11.73
CA LEU A 493 -26.51 4.16 11.93
C LEU A 493 -25.64 5.18 11.21
N GLN A 494 -26.29 6.15 10.57
CA GLN A 494 -25.66 7.35 10.05
C GLN A 494 -25.48 8.39 11.15
N GLN A 495 -24.71 9.45 10.87
CA GLN A 495 -24.36 10.45 11.88
C GLN A 495 -25.59 11.18 12.43
N ASP A 496 -26.54 11.51 11.57
CA ASP A 496 -27.82 12.13 11.92
C ASP A 496 -28.68 11.23 12.81
N GLU A 497 -28.70 9.92 12.53
CA GLU A 497 -29.42 8.94 13.37
C GLU A 497 -28.78 8.82 14.76
N VAL A 498 -27.44 8.76 14.85
CA VAL A 498 -26.73 8.72 16.13
C VAL A 498 -26.96 10.01 16.92
N ALA A 499 -26.85 11.18 16.28
CA ALA A 499 -27.12 12.48 16.91
C ALA A 499 -28.56 12.57 17.42
N SER A 500 -29.53 12.12 16.62
CA SER A 500 -30.94 12.10 17.03
C SER A 500 -31.17 11.20 18.24
N LEU A 501 -30.53 10.03 18.29
CA LEU A 501 -30.66 9.13 19.44
C LEU A 501 -30.00 9.71 20.70
N ALA A 502 -28.84 10.34 20.56
CA ALA A 502 -28.13 10.97 21.68
C ALA A 502 -28.87 12.20 22.25
N GLY A 503 -29.61 12.94 21.41
CA GLY A 503 -30.34 14.15 21.81
C GLY A 503 -31.79 13.95 22.24
N SER A 504 -32.34 12.74 22.10
CA SER A 504 -33.76 12.47 22.39
C SER A 504 -33.98 12.14 23.88
N PRO A 505 -34.97 12.75 24.56
CA PRO A 505 -35.37 12.34 25.90
C PRO A 505 -35.74 10.85 25.95
N GLY A 506 -35.37 10.16 27.02
CA GLY A 506 -35.62 8.72 27.16
C GLY A 506 -34.68 7.82 26.35
N ASN A 507 -33.60 8.38 25.79
CA ASN A 507 -32.53 7.64 25.14
C ASN A 507 -31.17 8.00 25.75
N MET A 508 -30.25 7.04 25.72
CA MET A 508 -28.87 7.19 26.18
C MET A 508 -27.94 6.52 25.17
N VAL A 509 -26.97 7.28 24.67
CA VAL A 509 -25.89 6.76 23.83
C VAL A 509 -24.60 6.88 24.62
N LEU A 510 -24.00 5.75 24.94
CA LEU A 510 -22.76 5.67 25.70
C LEU A 510 -21.59 5.41 24.76
N ALA A 511 -20.53 6.19 24.91
CA ALA A 511 -19.23 6.01 24.29
C ALA A 511 -18.33 5.18 25.19
N ILE A 512 -17.60 4.22 24.61
CA ILE A 512 -16.60 3.43 25.31
C ILE A 512 -15.22 3.81 24.78
N ARG A 513 -14.39 4.39 25.65
CA ARG A 513 -12.97 4.63 25.39
C ARG A 513 -12.13 3.65 26.18
N CYS A 514 -10.99 3.24 25.64
CA CYS A 514 -10.11 2.29 26.29
C CYS A 514 -8.65 2.69 26.07
N GLY A 515 -7.82 2.54 27.09
CA GLY A 515 -6.36 2.51 26.99
C GLY A 515 -5.81 1.30 27.73
N ASP A 516 -4.56 0.96 27.45
CA ASP A 516 -3.79 -0.05 28.19
C ASP A 516 -2.39 0.50 28.51
N ARG A 517 -1.52 -0.34 29.08
CA ARG A 517 -0.13 0.03 29.38
C ARG A 517 0.66 0.48 28.14
N PHE A 518 0.26 0.04 26.95
CA PHE A 518 0.95 0.34 25.70
C PHE A 518 0.41 1.58 24.98
N GLY A 519 -0.71 2.15 25.41
CA GLY A 519 -1.23 3.40 24.86
C GLY A 519 -2.74 3.56 24.91
N ASP A 520 -3.24 4.61 24.28
CA ASP A 520 -4.67 4.91 24.16
C ASP A 520 -5.26 4.23 22.91
N ASN A 521 -6.28 3.39 23.08
CA ASN A 521 -7.04 2.76 22.00
C ASN A 521 -8.19 3.64 21.49
N GLY A 522 -8.42 4.80 22.11
CA GLY A 522 -9.42 5.80 21.76
C GLY A 522 -10.85 5.30 21.92
N LEU A 523 -11.78 5.84 21.11
CA LEU A 523 -13.18 5.40 21.09
C LEU A 523 -13.31 4.04 20.38
N VAL A 524 -13.61 3.02 21.17
CA VAL A 524 -13.59 1.60 20.77
C VAL A 524 -14.96 0.95 20.74
N GLY A 525 -15.99 1.55 21.34
CA GLY A 525 -17.33 0.96 21.35
C GLY A 525 -18.44 1.96 21.64
N ALA A 526 -19.67 1.48 21.54
CA ALA A 526 -20.85 2.24 21.90
C ALA A 526 -21.99 1.34 22.39
N VAL A 527 -22.81 1.87 23.30
CA VAL A 527 -24.05 1.25 23.80
C VAL A 527 -25.21 2.19 23.54
N PHE A 528 -26.29 1.68 22.96
CA PHE A 528 -27.52 2.41 22.70
C PHE A 528 -28.60 1.86 23.61
N VAL A 529 -29.15 2.72 24.47
CA VAL A 529 -30.12 2.34 25.48
C VAL A 529 -31.34 3.26 25.40
N ARG A 530 -32.53 2.68 25.46
CA ARG A 530 -33.76 3.43 25.70
C ARG A 530 -34.16 3.27 27.16
N THR A 531 -34.43 4.38 27.81
CA THR A 531 -34.72 4.48 29.24
C THR A 531 -36.16 4.95 29.52
N ASP A 532 -37.00 5.04 28.49
CA ASP A 532 -38.42 5.37 28.62
C ASP A 532 -39.21 4.17 29.17
N GLY A 533 -39.64 4.29 30.43
CA GLY A 533 -40.48 3.32 31.11
C GLY A 533 -39.77 2.49 32.19
N PRO A 534 -40.48 1.54 32.83
CA PRO A 534 -39.95 0.75 33.94
C PRO A 534 -38.92 -0.30 33.51
N VAL A 535 -38.81 -0.60 32.22
CA VAL A 535 -37.84 -1.56 31.67
C VAL A 535 -36.96 -0.83 30.67
N TRP A 536 -35.66 -0.78 30.93
CA TRP A 536 -34.70 -0.21 29.99
C TRP A 536 -34.39 -1.19 28.87
N HIS A 537 -34.11 -0.69 27.67
CA HIS A 537 -33.85 -1.50 26.49
C HIS A 537 -32.47 -1.23 25.92
N VAL A 538 -31.59 -2.23 25.91
CA VAL A 538 -30.31 -2.18 25.17
C VAL A 538 -30.58 -2.50 23.70
N ASP A 539 -30.64 -1.45 22.89
CA ASP A 539 -30.97 -1.47 21.48
C ASP A 539 -29.80 -1.95 20.61
N ASN A 540 -28.57 -1.64 21.03
CA ASN A 540 -27.36 -2.22 20.46
C ASN A 540 -26.17 -2.06 21.43
N PHE A 541 -25.23 -3.00 21.37
CA PHE A 541 -23.93 -2.90 22.00
C PHE A 541 -22.89 -3.42 21.01
N LEU A 542 -21.90 -2.57 20.70
CA LEU A 542 -20.82 -2.90 19.79
C LEU A 542 -19.44 -2.46 20.32
N LEU A 543 -18.42 -3.27 20.01
CA LEU A 543 -17.03 -3.05 20.39
C LEU A 543 -16.09 -3.41 19.22
N SER A 544 -15.05 -2.62 19.05
CA SER A 544 -14.02 -2.84 18.05
C SER A 544 -13.23 -4.12 18.35
N CYS A 545 -12.84 -4.85 17.30
CA CYS A 545 -12.14 -6.13 17.40
C CYS A 545 -10.76 -6.07 18.08
N ARG A 546 -10.14 -4.89 18.20
CA ARG A 546 -8.82 -4.70 18.82
C ARG A 546 -8.81 -4.73 20.36
N VAL A 547 -9.96 -4.54 20.99
CA VAL A 547 -10.11 -4.57 22.46
C VAL A 547 -11.04 -5.69 22.95
N PHE A 548 -11.45 -6.56 22.05
CA PHE A 548 -12.38 -7.66 22.33
C PHE A 548 -11.76 -8.68 23.29
N ALA A 549 -12.60 -9.28 24.14
CA ALA A 549 -12.25 -10.35 25.09
C ALA A 549 -11.26 -9.91 26.20
N ARG A 550 -11.22 -8.62 26.53
CA ARG A 550 -10.43 -8.07 27.64
C ARG A 550 -11.26 -7.80 28.90
N GLY A 551 -12.52 -8.24 28.95
CA GLY A 551 -13.42 -7.96 30.07
C GLY A 551 -14.23 -6.66 29.93
N ILE A 552 -13.91 -5.82 28.94
CA ILE A 552 -14.51 -4.47 28.75
C ILE A 552 -16.02 -4.57 28.56
N GLU A 553 -16.46 -5.53 27.74
CA GLU A 553 -17.88 -5.74 27.48
C GLU A 553 -18.67 -6.10 28.75
N GLN A 554 -18.09 -6.93 29.63
CA GLN A 554 -18.68 -7.33 30.90
C GLN A 554 -18.67 -6.15 31.87
N GLY A 555 -17.55 -5.40 31.97
CA GLY A 555 -17.43 -4.23 32.83
C GLY A 555 -18.42 -3.12 32.47
N CYS A 556 -18.54 -2.77 31.18
CA CYS A 556 -19.51 -1.77 30.72
C CYS A 556 -20.96 -2.22 30.92
N LEU A 557 -21.27 -3.49 30.68
CA LEU A 557 -22.63 -4.03 30.92
C LEU A 557 -22.98 -4.01 32.41
N ALA A 558 -22.08 -4.47 33.27
CA ALA A 558 -22.27 -4.44 34.73
C ALA A 558 -22.53 -3.02 35.24
N ALA A 559 -21.73 -2.04 34.80
CA ALA A 559 -21.94 -0.64 35.15
C ALA A 559 -23.31 -0.11 34.66
N LEU A 560 -23.73 -0.46 33.45
CA LEU A 560 -25.04 -0.08 32.92
C LEU A 560 -26.20 -0.68 33.73
N LEU A 561 -26.10 -1.96 34.10
CA LEU A 561 -27.12 -2.63 34.92
C LEU A 561 -27.20 -2.01 36.32
N GLU A 562 -26.06 -1.69 36.93
CA GLU A 562 -26.00 -0.99 38.23
C GLU A 562 -26.65 0.38 38.16
N HIS A 563 -26.40 1.13 37.09
CA HIS A 563 -27.02 2.43 36.87
C HIS A 563 -28.53 2.33 36.64
N ALA A 564 -28.99 1.38 35.81
CA ALA A 564 -30.41 1.14 35.61
C ALA A 564 -31.13 0.84 36.93
N ARG A 565 -30.51 0.02 37.80
CA ARG A 565 -31.03 -0.28 39.14
C ARG A 565 -31.08 0.96 40.04
N ALA A 566 -30.04 1.79 40.01
CA ALA A 566 -29.97 3.03 40.80
C ALA A 566 -31.03 4.06 40.37
N GLU A 567 -31.34 4.13 39.07
CA GLU A 567 -32.39 4.99 38.51
C GLU A 567 -33.81 4.39 38.66
N GLY A 568 -33.94 3.22 39.28
CA GLY A 568 -35.22 2.60 39.62
C GLY A 568 -35.87 1.81 38.49
N ALA A 569 -35.11 1.37 37.47
CA ALA A 569 -35.62 0.42 36.49
C ALA A 569 -35.96 -0.92 37.16
N GLU A 570 -37.07 -1.54 36.76
CA GLU A 570 -37.49 -2.87 37.21
C GLU A 570 -36.67 -3.98 36.55
N ALA A 571 -36.28 -3.79 35.29
CA ALA A 571 -35.47 -4.75 34.53
C ALA A 571 -34.75 -4.09 33.35
N VAL A 572 -33.80 -4.81 32.76
CA VAL A 572 -33.16 -4.44 31.49
C VAL A 572 -33.43 -5.52 30.45
N ALA A 573 -34.05 -5.13 29.35
CA ALA A 573 -34.25 -5.98 28.18
C ALA A 573 -33.16 -5.74 27.14
N ALA A 574 -32.78 -6.79 26.42
CA ALA A 574 -31.77 -6.70 25.39
C ALA A 574 -32.05 -7.67 24.24
N ARG A 575 -31.47 -7.39 23.07
CA ARG A 575 -31.70 -8.20 21.86
C ARG A 575 -30.39 -8.60 21.21
N TYR A 576 -30.35 -9.83 20.72
CA TYR A 576 -29.32 -10.34 19.82
C TYR A 576 -29.93 -10.67 18.46
N VAL A 577 -29.35 -10.14 17.38
CA VAL A 577 -29.71 -10.45 15.99
C VAL A 577 -28.50 -11.15 15.33
N PRO A 578 -28.63 -12.42 14.93
CA PRO A 578 -27.51 -13.16 14.35
C PRO A 578 -27.09 -12.63 12.97
N SER A 579 -25.80 -12.76 12.68
CA SER A 579 -25.18 -12.48 11.39
C SER A 579 -24.08 -13.50 11.11
N THR A 580 -23.51 -13.47 9.91
CA THR A 580 -22.39 -14.34 9.53
C THR A 580 -21.12 -14.14 10.37
N LYS A 581 -20.97 -12.99 11.05
CA LYS A 581 -19.72 -12.60 11.73
C LYS A 581 -19.83 -12.40 13.24
N ASN A 582 -21.02 -12.22 13.81
CA ASN A 582 -21.21 -11.98 15.26
C ASN A 582 -21.54 -13.25 16.08
N GLY A 583 -21.42 -14.45 15.49
CA GLY A 583 -21.72 -15.70 16.21
C GLY A 583 -20.93 -15.91 17.51
N LYS A 584 -19.73 -15.32 17.61
CA LYS A 584 -18.89 -15.38 18.83
C LYS A 584 -19.52 -14.73 20.06
N VAL A 585 -20.49 -13.83 19.88
CA VAL A 585 -21.10 -13.04 20.97
C VAL A 585 -22.54 -13.45 21.29
N ARG A 586 -23.04 -14.53 20.67
CA ARG A 586 -24.38 -15.08 20.91
C ARG A 586 -24.69 -15.29 22.39
N ASP A 587 -23.73 -15.81 23.14
CA ASP A 587 -23.91 -16.15 24.56
C ASP A 587 -23.57 -15.00 25.51
N PHE A 588 -23.32 -13.79 24.98
CA PHE A 588 -22.90 -12.66 25.79
C PHE A 588 -23.93 -12.30 26.87
N TYR A 589 -25.20 -12.11 26.52
CA TYR A 589 -26.25 -11.80 27.50
C TYR A 589 -26.49 -12.94 28.50
N PRO A 590 -26.65 -14.22 28.09
CA PRO A 590 -26.78 -15.34 29.03
C PRO A 590 -25.65 -15.44 30.05
N ARG A 591 -24.39 -15.21 29.63
CA ARG A 591 -23.22 -15.25 30.53
C ARG A 591 -23.20 -14.10 31.53
N ASN A 592 -23.96 -13.04 31.28
CA ASN A 592 -24.06 -11.87 32.15
C ASN A 592 -25.42 -11.79 32.85
N GLY A 593 -26.05 -12.94 33.14
CA GLY A 593 -27.23 -13.02 34.02
C GLY A 593 -28.57 -12.70 33.35
N PHE A 594 -28.62 -12.59 32.01
CA PHE A 594 -29.89 -12.40 31.32
C PHE A 594 -30.59 -13.74 31.05
N ASP A 595 -31.88 -13.80 31.35
CA ASP A 595 -32.75 -14.91 30.99
C ASP A 595 -33.30 -14.73 29.58
N ALA A 596 -33.42 -15.83 28.84
CA ALA A 596 -34.02 -15.83 27.51
C ALA A 596 -35.54 -15.63 27.62
N HIS A 597 -36.06 -14.63 26.92
CA HIS A 597 -37.48 -14.24 26.94
C HIS A 597 -38.20 -14.48 25.61
N GLY A 598 -37.50 -15.02 24.61
CA GLY A 598 -38.05 -15.42 23.32
C GLY A 598 -36.96 -15.65 22.29
N GLN A 599 -37.21 -16.56 21.34
CA GLN A 599 -36.35 -16.76 20.17
C GLN A 599 -37.22 -16.91 18.92
N SER A 600 -36.88 -16.15 17.89
CA SER A 600 -37.52 -16.18 16.58
C SER A 600 -36.89 -17.24 15.67
N GLU A 601 -37.59 -17.65 14.60
CA GLU A 601 -37.10 -18.62 13.62
C GLU A 601 -35.82 -18.17 12.88
N ASP A 602 -35.61 -16.86 12.77
CA ASP A 602 -34.40 -16.25 12.18
C ASP A 602 -33.18 -16.26 13.13
N GLY A 603 -33.35 -16.80 14.34
CA GLY A 603 -32.33 -16.89 15.38
C GLY A 603 -32.19 -15.62 16.22
N THR A 604 -33.00 -14.58 16.00
CA THR A 604 -33.09 -13.41 16.88
C THR A 604 -33.55 -13.84 18.26
N ALA A 605 -32.84 -13.39 19.30
CA ALA A 605 -33.14 -13.74 20.69
C ALA A 605 -33.34 -12.48 21.54
N ASP A 606 -34.41 -12.47 22.31
CA ASP A 606 -34.72 -11.43 23.30
C ASP A 606 -34.36 -11.94 24.69
N PHE A 607 -33.76 -11.05 25.48
CA PHE A 607 -33.18 -11.33 26.79
C PHE A 607 -33.69 -10.33 27.82
N ARG A 608 -33.80 -10.75 29.08
CA ARG A 608 -34.23 -9.90 30.20
C ARG A 608 -33.38 -10.16 31.44
N HIS A 609 -32.97 -9.09 32.12
CA HIS A 609 -32.22 -9.13 33.37
C HIS A 609 -33.03 -8.43 34.47
N GLU A 610 -33.37 -9.14 35.55
CA GLU A 610 -34.22 -8.63 36.65
C GLU A 610 -33.47 -7.77 37.69
N LEU A 611 -32.19 -7.47 37.44
CA LEU A 611 -31.34 -6.58 38.26
C LEU A 611 -31.12 -7.05 39.72
N LEU A 612 -31.46 -8.30 40.04
CA LEU A 612 -31.31 -8.89 41.36
C LEU A 612 -29.84 -9.23 41.67
N GLU A 613 -29.18 -9.93 40.75
CA GLU A 613 -27.77 -10.31 40.83
C GLU A 613 -27.03 -9.73 39.63
N ILE A 614 -26.24 -8.68 39.85
CA ILE A 614 -25.41 -8.06 38.81
C ILE A 614 -23.98 -8.56 38.98
N GLY A 615 -23.39 -9.06 37.90
CA GLY A 615 -22.00 -9.50 37.90
C GLY A 615 -21.04 -8.37 38.28
N ALA A 616 -19.98 -8.69 39.02
CA ALA A 616 -18.96 -7.71 39.37
C ALA A 616 -18.18 -7.26 38.12
N VAL A 617 -17.76 -5.99 38.11
CA VAL A 617 -16.78 -5.50 37.14
C VAL A 617 -15.50 -6.34 37.29
N PRO A 618 -14.93 -6.88 36.20
CA PRO A 618 -13.69 -7.65 36.26
C PRO A 618 -12.58 -6.86 36.97
N GLY A 619 -11.93 -7.48 37.96
CA GLY A 619 -11.01 -6.78 38.87
C GLY A 619 -9.72 -6.26 38.23
N HIS A 620 -9.43 -6.65 36.98
CA HIS A 620 -8.31 -6.13 36.20
C HIS A 620 -8.65 -4.88 35.38
N LEU A 621 -9.89 -4.41 35.43
CA LEU A 621 -10.31 -3.18 34.74
C LEU A 621 -10.32 -2.00 35.70
N ASP A 622 -9.68 -0.92 35.31
CA ASP A 622 -9.91 0.41 35.87
C ASP A 622 -11.04 1.09 35.08
N LEU A 623 -12.28 0.94 35.56
CA LEU A 623 -13.48 1.45 34.90
C LEU A 623 -13.93 2.78 35.52
N THR A 624 -13.84 3.85 34.74
CA THR A 624 -14.42 5.16 35.06
C THR A 624 -15.75 5.33 34.33
N VAL A 625 -16.80 5.80 35.02
CA VAL A 625 -18.13 5.95 34.44
C VAL A 625 -18.70 7.35 34.62
N ARG A 626 -19.30 7.92 33.57
CA ARG A 626 -19.92 9.25 33.56
C ARG A 626 -21.26 9.23 32.81
N TRP A 627 -22.37 9.29 33.54
CA TRP A 627 -23.72 9.14 32.96
C TRP A 627 -24.30 10.42 32.36
N GLU A 628 -23.83 11.59 32.78
CA GLU A 628 -24.29 12.92 32.30
C GLU A 628 -23.15 13.71 31.64
N GLN A 629 -23.49 14.58 30.68
CA GLN A 629 -22.53 15.56 30.14
C GLN A 629 -22.27 16.67 31.17
N GLU A 630 -21.00 16.99 31.44
CA GLU A 630 -20.62 18.16 32.22
C GLU A 630 -21.13 19.44 31.50
N GLY A 631 -22.28 19.98 31.94
CA GLY A 631 -22.77 21.27 31.43
C GLY A 631 -24.27 21.46 31.26
N THR A 632 -25.15 20.62 31.79
CA THR A 632 -26.60 20.88 31.75
C THR A 632 -27.25 20.74 33.13
N ARG A 633 -27.30 21.86 33.87
CA ARG A 633 -28.26 22.10 34.97
C ARG A 633 -29.10 23.31 34.62
#